data_AF-A0A6G0SKN6-F1
#
_entry.id   AF-A0A6G0SKN6-F1
#
_cell.length_a   1.000
_cell.length_b   1.000
_cell.length_c   1.000
_cell.angle_alpha   90.00
_cell.angle_beta   90.00
_cell.angle_gamma   90.00
#
_symmetry.space_group_name_H-M   'P 1'
#
loop_
_entity.id
_entity.type
_entity.pdbx_description
1 polymer ?
#
loop_
_entity_poly.entity_id
_entity_poly.type
_entity_poly.pdbx_seq_one_letter_code
_entity_poly.pdbx_strand_id
1 'polypeptide(L)'
;MDAAIAKPKRRSYTIKEKLAIIGEYEEGVTGSGFHALGIKHGVAPGTLRGWRKDRLKLLEASKDRQIATRTARRLGGGGRSPKYGEVEERLHAWVLDRNAKDLRVKDSYIRLQALNIYRKQHGPDAPKFDESTGWSARFKKRKQLVSRRQTTTPTLPEDAAKICREFIQSVQKLIATHNIQPRNIINMD
;
A
#
# COMPACT_ATOMS: atom_id res chain seq x y z
N MET A 1 2.77 -51.50 4.65
CA MET A 1 2.08 -50.39 5.35
C MET A 1 2.69 -49.10 4.83
N ASP A 2 2.10 -48.51 3.79
CA ASP A 2 2.62 -47.31 3.16
C ASP A 2 2.17 -46.07 3.93
N ALA A 3 3.08 -45.52 4.74
CA ALA A 3 2.88 -44.21 5.34
C ALA A 3 2.94 -43.15 4.23
N ALA A 4 1.78 -42.67 3.79
CA ALA A 4 1.68 -41.55 2.87
C ALA A 4 2.42 -40.34 3.45
N ILE A 5 3.60 -40.02 2.90
CA ILE A 5 4.36 -38.82 3.25
C ILE A 5 3.45 -37.61 2.96
N ALA A 6 3.00 -36.93 4.01
CA ALA A 6 2.14 -35.77 3.90
C ALA A 6 2.83 -34.71 3.01
N LYS A 7 2.14 -34.28 1.94
CA LYS A 7 2.67 -33.24 1.04
C LYS A 7 3.03 -32.00 1.85
N PRO A 8 4.24 -31.44 1.70
CA PRO A 8 4.67 -30.28 2.47
C PRO A 8 3.69 -29.11 2.27
N LYS A 9 3.30 -28.49 3.39
CA LYS A 9 2.40 -27.34 3.40
C LYS A 9 3.01 -26.20 2.59
N ARG A 10 2.28 -25.71 1.58
CA ARG A 10 2.76 -24.61 0.71
C ARG A 10 3.16 -23.40 1.56
N ARG A 11 4.45 -23.05 1.54
CA ARG A 11 4.97 -21.82 2.16
C ARG A 11 4.76 -20.62 1.25
N SER A 12 4.46 -19.48 1.86
CA SER A 12 4.29 -18.21 1.14
C SER A 12 5.34 -17.22 1.61
N TYR A 13 6.07 -16.63 0.66
CA TYR A 13 7.20 -15.72 0.95
C TYR A 13 6.82 -14.27 0.65
N THR A 14 7.16 -13.35 1.55
CA THR A 14 7.05 -11.90 1.34
C THR A 14 8.08 -11.42 0.31
N ILE A 15 7.86 -10.26 -0.30
CA ILE A 15 8.84 -9.65 -1.22
C ILE A 15 10.18 -9.45 -0.52
N LYS A 16 10.17 -9.03 0.75
CA LYS A 16 11.38 -8.85 1.55
C LYS A 16 12.11 -10.17 1.81
N GLU A 17 11.38 -11.23 2.18
CA GLU A 17 11.96 -12.57 2.35
C GLU A 17 12.58 -13.09 1.04
N LYS A 18 11.89 -12.92 -0.09
CA LYS A 18 12.44 -13.29 -1.40
C LYS A 18 13.73 -12.55 -1.69
N LEU A 19 13.77 -11.23 -1.46
CA LEU A 19 14.97 -10.40 -1.65
C LEU A 19 16.13 -10.80 -0.73
N ALA A 20 15.84 -11.12 0.54
CA ALA A 20 16.84 -11.61 1.48
C ALA A 20 17.44 -12.95 1.03
N ILE A 21 16.58 -13.92 0.68
CA ILE A 21 17.02 -15.26 0.26
C ILE A 21 17.87 -15.19 -1.02
N ILE A 22 17.46 -14.41 -2.03
CA ILE A 22 18.27 -14.25 -3.25
C ILE A 22 19.49 -13.36 -3.05
N GLY A 23 19.55 -12.59 -1.96
CA GLY A 23 20.70 -11.77 -1.57
C GLY A 23 21.85 -12.61 -1.02
N GLU A 24 21.57 -13.78 -0.46
CA GLU A 24 22.58 -14.76 -0.02
C GLU A 24 23.22 -15.55 -1.19
N TYR A 25 22.72 -15.37 -2.42
CA TYR A 25 23.29 -16.05 -3.58
C TYR A 25 24.59 -15.37 -4.02
N GLU A 26 25.63 -16.17 -4.16
CA GLU A 26 26.91 -15.79 -4.75
C GLU A 26 27.30 -16.81 -5.82
N GLU A 27 27.73 -16.32 -6.98
CA GLU A 27 28.12 -17.17 -8.10
C GLU A 27 29.54 -17.72 -7.87
N GLY A 28 29.72 -19.02 -8.05
CA GLY A 28 31.01 -19.68 -7.87
C GLY A 28 31.40 -19.98 -6.41
N VAL A 29 30.58 -19.59 -5.43
CA VAL A 29 30.86 -19.84 -4.00
C VAL A 29 30.16 -21.11 -3.52
N THR A 30 30.95 -22.04 -2.97
CA THR A 30 30.45 -23.28 -2.38
C THR A 30 29.51 -22.98 -1.21
N GLY A 31 28.29 -23.53 -1.24
CA GLY A 31 27.28 -23.29 -0.22
C GLY A 31 26.33 -22.10 -0.49
N SER A 32 26.62 -21.28 -1.51
CA SER A 32 25.79 -20.11 -1.87
C SER A 32 25.01 -20.29 -3.18
N GLY A 33 25.15 -21.44 -3.85
CA GLY A 33 24.40 -21.78 -5.05
C GLY A 33 22.90 -22.08 -4.79
N PHE A 34 22.08 -22.08 -5.83
CA PHE A 34 20.63 -22.29 -5.72
C PHE A 34 20.22 -23.61 -5.06
N HIS A 35 21.04 -24.66 -5.16
CA HIS A 35 20.78 -25.95 -4.51
C HIS A 35 20.98 -25.84 -2.99
N ALA A 36 22.11 -25.27 -2.57
CA ALA A 36 22.42 -25.06 -1.15
C ALA A 36 21.41 -24.11 -0.49
N LEU A 37 21.09 -22.99 -1.15
CA LEU A 37 20.04 -22.06 -0.67
C LEU A 37 18.66 -22.72 -0.62
N GLY A 38 18.35 -23.61 -1.57
CA GLY A 38 17.09 -24.32 -1.59
C GLY A 38 16.92 -25.25 -0.39
N ILE A 39 17.99 -25.94 0.02
CA ILE A 39 18.03 -26.75 1.24
C ILE A 39 17.91 -25.86 2.47
N LYS A 40 18.72 -24.81 2.57
CA LYS A 40 18.76 -23.88 3.71
C LYS A 40 17.41 -23.24 4.00
N HIS A 41 16.70 -22.77 2.97
CA HIS A 41 15.46 -22.01 3.11
C HIS A 41 14.19 -22.84 2.83
N GLY A 42 14.32 -24.11 2.43
CA GLY A 42 13.18 -24.95 2.06
C GLY A 42 12.44 -24.43 0.82
N VAL A 43 13.19 -24.00 -0.20
CA VAL A 43 12.66 -23.44 -1.46
C VAL A 43 13.20 -24.24 -2.64
N ALA A 44 12.35 -24.60 -3.60
CA ALA A 44 12.81 -25.29 -4.79
C ALA A 44 13.80 -24.41 -5.59
N PRO A 45 14.93 -24.95 -6.09
CA PRO A 45 15.91 -24.19 -6.86
C PRO A 45 15.33 -23.47 -8.08
N GLY A 46 14.31 -24.06 -8.73
CA GLY A 46 13.59 -23.41 -9.83
C GLY A 46 12.85 -22.14 -9.40
N THR A 47 12.29 -22.12 -8.19
CA THR A 47 11.65 -20.94 -7.61
C THR A 47 12.66 -19.83 -7.32
N LEU A 48 13.84 -20.18 -6.78
CA LEU A 48 14.93 -19.23 -6.53
C LEU A 48 15.43 -18.59 -7.83
N ARG A 49 15.60 -19.39 -8.90
CA ARG A 49 15.93 -18.87 -10.25
C ARG A 49 14.87 -17.88 -10.76
N GLY A 50 13.59 -18.19 -10.57
CA GLY A 50 12.49 -17.30 -10.91
C GLY A 50 12.57 -15.96 -10.16
N TRP A 51 12.81 -15.98 -8.84
CA TRP A 51 12.98 -14.75 -8.06
C TRP A 51 14.22 -13.96 -8.47
N ARG A 52 15.33 -14.63 -8.81
CA ARG A 52 16.54 -13.98 -9.32
C ARG A 52 16.25 -13.25 -10.64
N LYS A 53 15.50 -13.89 -11.56
CA LYS A 53 15.07 -13.27 -12.84
C LYS A 53 14.21 -12.02 -12.61
N ASP A 54 13.28 -12.08 -11.65
CA ASP A 54 12.42 -10.94 -11.29
C ASP A 54 13.03 -10.00 -10.24
N ARG A 55 14.33 -10.09 -9.93
CA ARG A 55 14.98 -9.32 -8.85
C ARG A 55 14.74 -7.82 -8.95
N LEU A 56 14.85 -7.24 -10.15
CA LEU A 56 14.61 -5.81 -10.37
C LEU A 56 13.17 -5.41 -10.03
N LYS A 57 12.19 -6.22 -10.44
CA LYS A 57 10.77 -5.99 -10.13
C LYS A 57 10.49 -6.12 -8.63
N LEU A 58 11.15 -7.07 -7.96
CA LEU A 58 11.04 -7.25 -6.51
C LEU A 58 11.65 -6.07 -5.76
N LEU A 59 12.79 -5.54 -6.21
CA LEU A 59 13.41 -4.34 -5.64
C LEU A 59 12.51 -3.12 -5.82
N GLU A 60 11.97 -2.91 -7.02
CA GLU A 60 11.07 -1.78 -7.29
C GLU A 60 9.80 -1.86 -6.44
N ALA A 61 9.18 -3.04 -6.36
CA ALA A 61 8.04 -3.28 -5.48
C ALA A 61 8.37 -3.11 -3.99
N SER A 62 9.63 -3.29 -3.59
CA SER A 62 10.09 -3.07 -2.21
C SER A 62 10.31 -1.59 -1.87
N LYS A 63 10.45 -0.70 -2.86
CA LYS A 63 10.60 0.75 -2.63
C LYS A 63 9.25 1.43 -2.40
N ASP A 64 8.18 0.91 -3.01
CA ASP A 64 6.82 1.41 -2.78
C ASP A 64 6.44 1.20 -1.30
N ARG A 65 6.40 2.29 -0.53
CA ARG A 65 6.15 2.29 0.93
C ARG A 65 4.82 1.63 1.32
N GLN A 66 3.84 1.58 0.40
CA GLN A 66 2.54 0.94 0.62
C GLN A 66 2.59 -0.57 0.37
N ILE A 67 3.37 -1.03 -0.63
CA ILE A 67 3.65 -2.46 -0.90
C ILE A 67 4.70 -3.03 0.07
N ALA A 68 5.62 -2.19 0.54
CA ALA A 68 6.66 -2.52 1.51
C ALA A 68 6.13 -2.75 2.92
N THR A 69 4.82 -2.54 3.16
CA THR A 69 4.18 -3.09 4.35
C THR A 69 4.48 -4.59 4.40
N ARG A 70 4.98 -5.05 5.54
CA ARG A 70 5.71 -6.31 5.81
C ARG A 70 5.00 -7.61 5.39
N THR A 71 3.89 -7.53 4.66
CA THR A 71 2.95 -8.61 4.34
C THR A 71 2.76 -8.81 2.83
N ALA A 72 3.29 -7.97 1.95
CA ALA A 72 3.15 -8.20 0.50
C ALA A 72 3.93 -9.43 0.05
N ARG A 73 3.21 -10.42 -0.49
CA ARG A 73 3.77 -11.72 -0.95
C ARG A 73 3.81 -11.88 -2.47
N ARG A 74 3.15 -10.98 -3.21
CA ARG A 74 3.03 -11.01 -4.68
C ARG A 74 3.45 -9.67 -5.26
N LEU A 75 4.06 -9.70 -6.45
CA LEU A 75 4.27 -8.50 -7.25
C LEU A 75 2.91 -7.90 -7.64
N GLY A 76 2.87 -6.58 -7.85
CA GLY A 76 1.69 -5.89 -8.39
C GLY A 76 1.22 -6.55 -9.70
N GLY A 77 -0.09 -6.72 -9.87
CA GLY A 77 -0.67 -7.46 -11.01
C GLY A 77 -0.67 -8.98 -10.88
N GLY A 78 -0.07 -9.55 -9.82
CA GLY A 78 -0.08 -10.99 -9.56
C GLY A 78 -1.42 -11.50 -9.02
N GLY A 79 -2.29 -12.02 -9.89
CA GLY A 79 -3.56 -12.63 -9.49
C GLY A 79 -4.62 -12.54 -10.58
N ARG A 80 -5.89 -12.72 -10.20
CA ARG A 80 -7.01 -12.53 -11.11
C ARG A 80 -7.13 -11.04 -11.48
N SER A 81 -7.11 -10.75 -12.78
CA SER A 81 -7.31 -9.40 -13.29
C SER A 81 -8.67 -8.82 -12.85
N PRO A 82 -8.80 -7.50 -12.71
CA PRO A 82 -10.07 -6.88 -12.39
C PRO A 82 -11.12 -7.22 -13.45
N LYS A 83 -12.35 -7.53 -13.03
CA LYS A 83 -13.47 -7.82 -13.94
C LYS A 83 -13.79 -6.65 -14.86
N TYR A 84 -13.62 -5.43 -14.37
CA TYR A 84 -13.94 -4.17 -15.06
C TYR A 84 -12.71 -3.27 -15.13
N GLY A 85 -11.61 -3.79 -15.70
CA GLY A 85 -10.31 -3.10 -15.71
C GLY A 85 -10.37 -1.69 -16.31
N GLU A 86 -11.02 -1.52 -17.46
CA GLU A 86 -11.12 -0.22 -18.12
C GLU A 86 -11.95 0.79 -17.30
N VAL A 87 -13.06 0.34 -16.70
CA VAL A 87 -13.86 1.16 -15.78
C VAL A 87 -13.01 1.63 -14.61
N GLU A 88 -12.20 0.73 -14.03
CA GLU A 88 -11.31 1.06 -12.91
C GLU A 88 -10.23 2.07 -13.29
N GLU A 89 -9.66 2.01 -14.50
CA GLU A 89 -8.69 3.01 -14.97
C GLU A 89 -9.32 4.41 -15.09
N ARG A 90 -10.48 4.51 -15.77
CA ARG A 90 -11.18 5.79 -15.94
C ARG A 90 -11.66 6.35 -14.60
N LEU A 91 -12.16 5.48 -13.73
CA LEU A 91 -12.59 5.87 -12.38
C LEU A 91 -11.42 6.36 -11.53
N HIS A 92 -10.26 5.71 -11.64
CA HIS A 92 -9.05 6.14 -10.93
C HIS A 92 -8.59 7.53 -11.39
N ALA A 93 -8.53 7.77 -12.70
CA ALA A 93 -8.19 9.09 -13.26
C ALA A 93 -9.14 10.18 -12.75
N TRP A 94 -10.45 9.88 -12.71
CA TRP A 94 -11.44 10.81 -12.17
C TRP A 94 -11.23 11.09 -10.67
N VAL A 95 -10.90 10.08 -9.86
CA VAL A 95 -10.58 10.30 -8.43
C VAL A 95 -9.36 11.20 -8.27
N LEU A 96 -8.31 11.01 -9.08
CA LEU A 96 -7.10 11.83 -9.03
C LEU A 96 -7.39 13.29 -9.41
N ASP A 97 -8.17 13.53 -10.47
CA ASP A 97 -8.60 14.88 -10.87
C ASP A 97 -9.38 15.60 -9.74
N ARG A 98 -10.27 14.87 -9.06
CA ARG A 98 -11.03 15.42 -7.93
C ARG A 98 -10.12 15.75 -6.75
N ASN A 99 -9.21 14.84 -6.40
CA ASN A 99 -8.27 15.06 -5.31
C ASN A 99 -7.30 16.23 -5.60
N ALA A 100 -6.89 16.41 -6.86
CA ALA A 100 -6.04 17.54 -7.27
C ALA A 100 -6.74 18.90 -7.09
N LYS A 101 -8.07 18.90 -7.14
CA LYS A 101 -8.92 20.09 -6.88
C LYS A 101 -9.33 20.21 -5.41
N ASP A 102 -8.71 19.44 -4.52
CA ASP A 102 -9.08 19.31 -3.10
C ASP A 102 -10.54 18.90 -2.86
N LEU A 103 -11.16 18.22 -3.83
CA LEU A 103 -12.55 17.77 -3.75
C LEU A 103 -12.60 16.34 -3.24
N ARG A 104 -12.97 16.19 -1.97
CA ARG A 104 -13.15 14.88 -1.33
C ARG A 104 -14.12 13.99 -2.12
N VAL A 105 -13.66 12.79 -2.44
CA VAL A 105 -14.48 11.75 -3.07
C VAL A 105 -15.01 10.78 -2.00
N LYS A 106 -16.33 10.77 -1.79
CA LYS A 106 -17.01 9.80 -0.92
C LYS A 106 -17.14 8.45 -1.63
N ASP A 107 -17.17 7.36 -0.87
CA ASP A 107 -17.38 6.00 -1.40
C ASP A 107 -18.69 5.86 -2.21
N SER A 108 -19.74 6.61 -1.84
CA SER A 108 -20.98 6.69 -2.62
C SER A 108 -20.75 7.30 -4.01
N TYR A 109 -19.89 8.31 -4.12
CA TYR A 109 -19.57 8.95 -5.40
C TYR A 109 -18.69 8.05 -6.28
N ILE A 110 -17.77 7.29 -5.67
CA ILE A 110 -16.98 6.28 -6.41
C ILE A 110 -17.91 5.26 -7.07
N ARG A 111 -18.90 4.75 -6.34
CA ARG A 111 -19.89 3.79 -6.87
C ARG A 111 -20.72 4.41 -7.99
N LEU A 112 -21.34 5.57 -7.73
CA LEU A 112 -22.15 6.26 -8.73
C LEU A 112 -21.37 6.57 -10.01
N GLN A 113 -20.12 7.03 -9.87
CA GLN A 113 -19.29 7.34 -11.03
C GLN A 113 -18.87 6.08 -11.78
N ALA A 114 -18.60 4.97 -11.08
CA ALA A 114 -18.35 3.68 -11.72
C ALA A 114 -19.54 3.23 -12.57
N LEU A 115 -20.78 3.36 -12.06
CA LEU A 115 -22.00 3.07 -12.81
C LEU A 115 -22.08 3.90 -14.09
N ASN A 116 -21.83 5.20 -13.95
CA ASN A 116 -21.92 6.14 -15.07
C ASN A 116 -20.90 5.81 -16.15
N ILE A 117 -19.67 5.47 -15.78
CA ILE A 117 -18.63 5.05 -16.72
C ILE A 117 -19.04 3.75 -17.41
N TYR A 118 -19.51 2.76 -16.65
CA TYR A 118 -19.93 1.47 -17.19
C TYR A 118 -21.10 1.60 -18.18
N ARG A 119 -22.14 2.37 -17.83
CA ARG A 119 -23.29 2.62 -18.71
C ARG A 119 -22.88 3.33 -20.00
N LYS A 120 -21.95 4.29 -19.92
CA LYS A 120 -21.42 4.98 -21.11
C LYS A 120 -20.64 4.05 -22.03
N GLN A 121 -19.95 3.05 -21.48
CA GLN A 121 -19.16 2.09 -22.27
C GLN A 121 -19.99 0.99 -22.89
N HIS A 122 -21.01 0.51 -22.19
CA HIS A 122 -21.73 -0.71 -22.58
C HIS A 122 -23.18 -0.48 -23.04
N GLY A 123 -23.69 0.74 -22.93
CA GLY A 123 -25.06 1.08 -23.33
C GLY A 123 -26.14 0.65 -22.32
N PRO A 124 -27.43 0.87 -22.66
CA PRO A 124 -28.56 0.56 -21.78
C PRO A 124 -28.81 -0.95 -21.61
N ASP A 125 -28.47 -1.76 -22.61
CA ASP A 125 -28.68 -3.21 -22.62
C ASP A 125 -27.54 -3.99 -21.93
N ALA A 126 -26.60 -3.28 -21.32
CA ALA A 126 -25.46 -3.87 -20.65
C ALA A 126 -25.88 -4.74 -19.44
N PRO A 127 -25.18 -5.85 -19.18
CA PRO A 127 -25.38 -6.62 -17.95
C PRO A 127 -25.22 -5.73 -16.72
N LYS A 128 -26.00 -6.00 -15.67
CA LYS A 128 -25.94 -5.23 -14.41
C LYS A 128 -24.50 -5.17 -13.88
N PHE A 129 -24.01 -3.95 -13.67
CA PHE A 129 -22.71 -3.71 -13.06
C PHE A 129 -22.74 -4.12 -11.58
N ASP A 130 -21.81 -4.99 -11.18
CA ASP A 130 -21.70 -5.50 -9.81
C ASP A 130 -20.91 -4.52 -8.93
N GLU A 131 -21.61 -3.51 -8.41
CA GLU A 131 -21.10 -2.52 -7.45
C GLU A 131 -21.10 -2.99 -6.01
N SER A 132 -20.80 -4.27 -5.77
CA SER A 132 -20.69 -4.75 -4.39
C SER A 132 -19.68 -3.93 -3.59
N THR A 133 -19.93 -3.81 -2.28
CA THR A 133 -18.98 -3.22 -1.32
C THR A 133 -17.61 -3.91 -1.39
N GLY A 134 -17.59 -5.20 -1.72
CA GLY A 134 -16.38 -5.97 -1.98
C GLY A 134 -15.64 -5.54 -3.25
N TRP A 135 -16.33 -5.20 -4.34
CA TRP A 135 -15.70 -4.67 -5.55
C TRP A 135 -15.03 -3.32 -5.27
N SER A 136 -15.74 -2.37 -4.66
CA SER A 136 -15.22 -1.03 -4.38
C SER A 136 -14.01 -1.05 -3.43
N ALA A 137 -14.03 -1.88 -2.40
CA ALA A 137 -12.89 -2.07 -1.49
C ALA A 137 -11.65 -2.63 -2.22
N ARG A 138 -11.85 -3.61 -3.13
CA ARG A 138 -10.75 -4.17 -3.92
C ARG A 138 -10.24 -3.18 -4.96
N PHE A 139 -11.10 -2.39 -5.59
CA PHE A 139 -10.72 -1.29 -6.48
C PHE A 139 -9.81 -0.30 -5.75
N LYS A 140 -10.26 0.21 -4.60
CA LYS A 140 -9.46 1.12 -3.77
C LYS A 140 -8.11 0.52 -3.40
N LYS A 141 -8.08 -0.75 -2.98
CA LYS A 141 -6.84 -1.46 -2.67
C LYS A 141 -5.89 -1.58 -3.87
N ARG A 142 -6.40 -1.92 -5.06
CA ARG A 142 -5.59 -2.02 -6.29
C ARG A 142 -5.02 -0.68 -6.73
N LYS A 143 -5.81 0.39 -6.59
CA LYS A 143 -5.44 1.76 -6.96
C LYS A 143 -4.79 2.56 -5.83
N GLN A 144 -4.47 1.90 -4.72
CA GLN A 144 -3.85 2.51 -3.54
C GLN A 144 -4.62 3.72 -2.99
N LEU A 145 -5.94 3.72 -3.13
CA LEU A 145 -6.82 4.75 -2.61
C LEU A 145 -7.21 4.42 -1.17
N VAL A 146 -7.15 5.44 -0.29
CA VAL A 146 -7.50 5.30 1.12
C VAL A 146 -8.60 6.29 1.45
N SER A 147 -9.64 5.81 2.16
CA SER A 147 -10.69 6.68 2.69
C SER A 147 -10.13 7.46 3.89
N ARG A 148 -9.91 8.77 3.73
CA ARG A 148 -9.46 9.64 4.83
C ARG A 148 -10.64 10.39 5.45
N ARG A 149 -10.58 10.58 6.77
CA ARG A 149 -11.47 11.52 7.48
C ARG A 149 -10.99 12.93 7.14
N GLN A 150 -11.92 13.84 6.90
CA GLN A 150 -11.60 15.24 6.71
C GLN A 150 -11.12 15.79 8.05
N THR A 151 -9.87 16.24 8.10
CA THR A 151 -9.40 17.17 9.13
C THR A 151 -9.88 18.57 8.73
N THR A 152 -10.34 19.35 9.70
CA THR A 152 -10.88 20.71 9.50
C THR A 152 -9.85 21.69 8.95
N THR A 153 -8.57 21.34 8.93
CA THR A 153 -7.45 22.11 8.38
C THR A 153 -6.58 21.22 7.48
N PRO A 154 -6.86 21.15 6.16
CA PRO A 154 -6.07 20.38 5.20
C PRO A 154 -4.68 20.98 4.96
N THR A 155 -4.57 22.29 5.10
CA THR A 155 -3.37 23.05 4.78
C THR A 155 -3.05 23.97 5.95
N LEU A 156 -1.82 23.88 6.44
CA LEU A 156 -1.30 24.88 7.35
C LEU A 156 -1.26 26.23 6.61
N PRO A 157 -1.73 27.32 7.22
CA PRO A 157 -1.53 28.66 6.68
C PRO A 157 -0.06 28.91 6.30
N GLU A 158 0.21 29.76 5.31
CA GLU A 158 1.60 30.10 4.91
C GLU A 158 2.42 30.64 6.08
N ASP A 159 1.76 31.31 7.02
CA ASP A 159 2.30 31.86 8.25
C ASP A 159 2.28 30.89 9.43
N ALA A 160 1.87 29.62 9.26
CA ALA A 160 1.80 28.65 10.35
C ALA A 160 3.14 28.48 11.09
N ALA A 161 4.26 28.48 10.37
CA ALA A 161 5.58 28.42 11.00
C ALA A 161 5.87 29.64 11.89
N LYS A 162 5.38 30.83 11.50
CA LYS A 162 5.48 32.05 12.29
C LYS A 162 4.55 31.97 13.52
N ILE A 163 3.29 31.61 13.33
CA ILE A 163 2.31 31.44 14.41
C ILE A 163 2.81 30.44 15.46
N CYS A 164 3.31 29.28 15.03
CA CYS A 164 3.87 28.28 15.95
C CYS A 164 5.06 28.83 16.75
N ARG A 165 5.96 29.60 16.10
CA ARG A 165 7.11 30.22 16.79
C ARG A 165 6.67 31.27 17.80
N GLU A 166 5.73 32.14 17.43
CA GLU A 166 5.18 33.17 18.31
C GLU A 166 4.46 32.57 19.52
N PHE A 167 3.70 31.50 19.32
CA PHE A 167 3.07 30.74 20.40
C PHE A 167 4.10 30.11 21.35
N ILE A 168 5.11 29.42 20.81
CA ILE A 168 6.17 28.82 21.65
C ILE A 168 6.89 29.90 22.47
N GLN A 169 7.21 31.04 21.85
CA GLN A 169 7.87 32.16 22.53
C GLN A 169 6.99 32.79 23.61
N SER A 170 5.69 32.95 23.35
CA SER A 170 4.75 33.53 24.33
C SER A 170 4.59 32.61 25.54
N VAL A 171 4.48 31.29 25.32
CA VAL A 171 4.43 30.29 26.40
C VAL A 171 5.72 30.28 27.21
N GLN A 172 6.89 30.28 26.56
CA GLN A 172 8.19 30.34 27.24
C GLN A 172 8.30 31.59 28.11
N LYS A 173 7.86 32.76 27.59
CA LYS A 173 7.83 34.01 28.35
C LYS A 173 6.90 33.92 29.56
N LEU A 174 5.73 33.31 29.40
CA LEU A 174 4.75 33.13 30.48
C LEU A 174 5.32 32.25 31.60
N ILE A 175 5.94 31.12 31.23
CA ILE A 175 6.59 30.18 32.15
C ILE A 175 7.68 30.89 32.96
N ALA A 176 8.55 31.66 32.29
CA ALA A 176 9.63 32.39 32.94
C ALA A 176 9.10 33.50 33.87
N THR A 177 8.10 34.26 33.42
CA THR A 177 7.52 35.39 34.18
C THR A 177 6.85 34.93 35.46
N HIS A 178 6.14 33.81 35.42
CA HIS A 178 5.40 33.27 36.56
C HIS A 178 6.12 32.13 37.28
N ASN A 179 7.37 31.85 36.91
CA ASN A 179 8.17 30.73 37.44
C ASN A 179 7.37 29.41 37.49
N ILE A 180 6.64 29.12 36.41
CA ILE A 180 5.75 27.95 36.34
C ILE A 180 6.62 26.71 36.26
N GLN A 181 6.49 25.82 37.24
CA GLN A 181 7.24 24.57 37.21
C GLN A 181 6.62 23.60 36.19
N PRO A 182 7.42 22.82 35.44
CA PRO A 182 6.91 21.92 34.41
C PRO A 182 5.83 20.94 34.91
N ARG A 183 5.91 20.50 36.16
CA ARG A 183 4.91 19.62 36.80
C ARG A 183 3.52 20.24 36.93
N ASN A 184 3.40 21.56 36.80
CA ASN A 184 2.14 22.29 36.90
C ASN A 184 1.48 22.53 35.53
N ILE A 185 2.11 22.11 34.43
CA ILE A 185 1.54 22.21 33.08
C ILE A 185 0.79 20.91 32.79
N ILE A 186 -0.53 20.98 32.86
CA ILE A 186 -1.42 19.81 32.79
C ILE A 186 -1.83 19.48 31.35
N ASN A 187 -1.97 20.51 30.50
CA ASN A 187 -2.24 20.35 29.07
C ASN A 187 -1.59 21.47 28.24
N MET A 188 -1.18 21.14 27.03
CA MET A 188 -0.73 22.07 25.98
C MET A 188 -1.24 21.53 24.64
N ASP A 189 -2.54 21.65 24.42
CA ASP A 189 -3.19 21.35 23.14
C ASP A 189 -3.71 22.60 22.42
#